data_AF-O42335-F1
#
_entry.id   AF-O42335-F1
#
_cell.length_a   1.000
_cell.length_b   1.000
_cell.length_c   1.000
_cell.angle_alpha   90.00
_cell.angle_beta   90.00
_cell.angle_gamma   90.00
#
_symmetry.space_group_name_H-M   'P 1'
#
loop_
_entity.id
_entity.type
_entity.pdbx_description
1 polymer ?
#
loop_
_entity_poly.entity_id
_entity_poly.type
_entity_poly.pdbx_seq_one_letter_code
_entity_poly.pdbx_strand_id
1 'polypeptide(L)'
;AKLQTGTAYLPGKHAPLQWTQFDPLEFLEELKKINYQTDSWEELLNKAEVGQGYMNRPCLNPTDPECPVTAPNKNSTKPPDVALILSGGCYGLSKKYMRWQEELIVGGTVKNSNGTLLRAQALQTMFQLMTPKQMYEHFRGYEDVLHINWNEDKAAAILEAWQRMYVEVVHQSVPQNSTQKVLSFTTTTLDDILKSFSDISVIRVASGYLLMLAYACLTMLRWDCAKSQGAVGLAGVLLVALSVAAGLGLCSLIGIS
;
A
#
# COMPACT_ATOMS: atom_id res chain seq x y z
N ALA A 1 -6.05 12.50 -12.63
CA ALA A 1 -7.45 12.93 -12.47
C ALA A 1 -8.39 11.75 -12.18
N LYS A 2 -8.55 10.76 -13.08
CA LYS A 2 -9.50 9.63 -12.88
C LYS A 2 -9.30 8.79 -11.60
N LEU A 3 -8.10 8.79 -11.03
CA LEU A 3 -7.82 8.13 -9.74
C LEU A 3 -8.40 8.88 -8.52
N GLN A 4 -8.83 10.12 -8.69
CA GLN A 4 -9.47 10.92 -7.64
C GLN A 4 -10.98 10.78 -7.77
N THR A 5 -11.63 10.24 -6.75
CA THR A 5 -13.09 10.01 -6.73
C THR A 5 -13.88 11.18 -6.12
N GLY A 6 -13.17 12.24 -5.69
CA GLY A 6 -13.78 13.45 -5.14
C GLY A 6 -14.77 14.08 -6.11
N THR A 7 -16.02 14.21 -5.67
CA THR A 7 -17.14 14.72 -6.46
C THR A 7 -17.84 15.81 -5.67
N ALA A 8 -17.98 16.99 -6.27
CA ALA A 8 -18.65 18.13 -5.64
C ALA A 8 -19.95 18.48 -6.37
N TYR A 9 -21.03 18.61 -5.63
CA TYR A 9 -22.34 19.01 -6.14
C TYR A 9 -22.56 20.49 -5.86
N LEU A 10 -22.46 21.32 -6.90
CA LEU A 10 -22.67 22.77 -6.77
C LEU A 10 -24.05 23.17 -7.33
N PRO A 11 -24.84 23.96 -6.58
CA PRO A 11 -26.05 24.57 -7.12
C PRO A 11 -25.74 25.40 -8.37
N GLY A 12 -26.52 25.20 -9.44
CA GLY A 12 -26.36 25.93 -10.71
C GLY A 12 -25.44 25.27 -11.74
N LYS A 13 -24.70 24.22 -11.39
CA LYS A 13 -23.98 23.38 -12.38
C LYS A 13 -24.80 22.13 -12.70
N HIS A 14 -24.99 21.84 -13.99
CA HIS A 14 -25.78 20.69 -14.43
C HIS A 14 -25.09 19.34 -14.21
N ALA A 15 -23.76 19.34 -14.11
CA ALA A 15 -22.95 18.14 -13.89
C ALA A 15 -22.15 18.29 -12.58
N PRO A 16 -21.92 17.18 -11.86
CA PRO A 16 -21.09 17.20 -10.67
C PRO A 16 -19.64 17.53 -11.04
N LEU A 17 -18.98 18.38 -10.24
CA LEU A 17 -17.59 18.74 -10.48
C LEU A 17 -16.66 17.63 -10.02
N GLN A 18 -15.74 17.25 -10.91
CA GLN A 18 -14.71 16.25 -10.66
C GLN A 18 -13.38 16.76 -11.23
N TRP A 19 -12.26 16.31 -10.65
CA TRP A 19 -10.92 16.71 -11.07
C TRP A 19 -10.58 16.38 -12.54
N THR A 20 -11.35 15.50 -13.19
CA THR A 20 -11.24 15.13 -14.60
C THR A 20 -11.65 16.25 -15.56
N GLN A 21 -12.57 17.11 -15.12
CA GLN A 21 -13.18 18.16 -15.95
C GLN A 21 -13.10 19.56 -15.32
N PHE A 22 -12.40 19.70 -14.19
CA PHE A 22 -12.32 20.94 -13.43
C PHE A 22 -11.04 21.70 -13.76
N ASP A 23 -11.18 22.89 -14.35
CA ASP A 23 -10.14 23.91 -14.44
C ASP A 23 -10.34 24.95 -13.32
N PRO A 24 -9.45 24.97 -12.29
CA PRO A 24 -9.56 25.92 -11.19
C PRO A 24 -9.47 27.39 -11.62
N LEU A 25 -8.67 27.71 -12.65
CA LEU A 25 -8.48 29.10 -13.08
C LEU A 25 -9.69 29.59 -13.86
N GLU A 26 -10.21 28.77 -14.78
CA GLU A 26 -11.45 29.09 -15.51
C GLU A 26 -12.62 29.27 -14.54
N PHE A 27 -12.70 28.41 -13.52
CA PHE A 27 -13.74 28.52 -12.49
C PHE A 27 -13.64 29.81 -11.67
N LEU A 28 -12.44 30.25 -11.29
CA LEU A 28 -12.27 31.54 -10.61
C LEU A 28 -12.67 32.71 -11.51
N GLU A 29 -12.34 32.67 -12.80
CA GLU A 29 -12.76 33.69 -13.77
C GLU A 29 -14.29 33.73 -13.95
N GLU A 30 -14.98 32.58 -13.92
CA GLU A 30 -16.45 32.53 -13.88
C GLU A 30 -17.03 33.22 -12.64
N LEU A 31 -16.43 33.00 -11.46
CA LEU A 31 -16.86 33.63 -10.21
C LEU A 31 -16.60 35.15 -10.20
N LYS A 32 -15.46 35.60 -10.76
CA LYS A 32 -15.17 37.03 -10.94
C LYS A 32 -16.21 37.73 -11.81
N LYS A 33 -16.72 37.08 -12.86
CA LYS A 33 -17.79 37.63 -13.73
C LYS A 33 -19.11 37.87 -12.98
N ILE A 34 -19.34 37.17 -11.86
CA ILE A 34 -20.51 37.35 -10.99
C ILE A 34 -20.19 38.32 -9.84
N ASN A 35 -19.04 39.02 -9.90
CA ASN A 35 -18.54 39.93 -8.86
C ASN A 35 -18.34 39.27 -7.50
N TYR A 36 -18.04 37.96 -7.46
CA TYR A 36 -17.64 37.28 -6.23
C TYR A 36 -16.17 37.58 -5.93
N GLN A 37 -15.85 37.91 -4.68
CA GLN A 37 -14.48 38.20 -4.27
C GLN A 37 -13.66 36.90 -4.22
N THR A 38 -12.69 36.76 -5.14
CA THR A 38 -11.89 35.53 -5.32
C THR A 38 -10.38 35.74 -5.16
N ASP A 39 -9.94 36.97 -4.85
CA ASP A 39 -8.52 37.35 -4.84
C ASP A 39 -7.66 36.45 -3.94
N SER A 40 -8.18 36.09 -2.75
CA SER A 40 -7.47 35.23 -1.80
C SER A 40 -7.34 33.78 -2.30
N TRP A 41 -8.33 33.29 -3.06
CA TRP A 41 -8.32 31.95 -3.64
C TRP A 41 -7.38 31.89 -4.83
N GLU A 42 -7.38 32.94 -5.66
CA GLU A 42 -6.46 33.08 -6.78
C GLU A 42 -5.00 33.17 -6.29
N GLU A 43 -4.73 33.97 -5.26
CA GLU A 43 -3.40 34.05 -4.64
C GLU A 43 -2.97 32.66 -4.13
N LEU A 44 -3.86 31.92 -3.47
CA LEU A 44 -3.58 30.58 -2.97
C LEU A 44 -3.23 29.61 -4.11
N LEU A 45 -4.02 29.58 -5.19
CA LEU A 45 -3.78 28.71 -6.34
C LEU A 45 -2.48 29.06 -7.08
N ASN A 46 -2.19 30.36 -7.23
CA ASN A 46 -0.98 30.85 -7.84
C ASN A 46 0.26 30.53 -6.98
N LYS A 47 0.19 30.74 -5.67
CA LYS A 47 1.27 30.43 -4.73
C LYS A 47 1.56 28.93 -4.65
N ALA A 48 0.54 28.09 -4.82
CA ALA A 48 0.66 26.64 -4.91
C ALA A 48 1.04 26.15 -6.32
N GLU A 49 1.11 27.02 -7.33
CA GLU A 49 1.40 26.68 -8.72
C GLU A 49 0.52 25.52 -9.24
N VAL A 50 -0.78 25.57 -8.94
CA VAL A 50 -1.75 24.58 -9.43
C VAL A 50 -2.02 24.75 -10.92
N GLY A 51 -2.12 26.00 -11.38
CA GLY A 51 -2.52 26.33 -12.75
C GLY A 51 -3.88 25.75 -13.11
N GLN A 52 -4.02 25.22 -14.33
CA GLN A 52 -5.23 24.55 -14.82
C GLN A 52 -5.42 23.12 -14.28
N GLY A 53 -4.75 22.76 -13.17
CA GLY A 53 -4.84 21.48 -12.50
C GLY A 53 -4.41 20.28 -13.35
N TYR A 54 -5.38 19.50 -13.83
CA TYR A 54 -5.16 18.34 -14.69
C TYR A 54 -5.40 18.61 -16.18
N MET A 55 -6.01 19.75 -16.52
CA MET A 55 -6.52 20.02 -17.88
C MET A 55 -5.42 20.23 -18.91
N ASN A 56 -4.26 20.74 -18.49
CA ASN A 56 -3.09 20.98 -19.36
C ASN A 56 -2.11 19.80 -19.42
N ARG A 57 -2.47 18.63 -18.88
CA ARG A 57 -1.61 17.44 -18.91
C ARG A 57 -1.84 16.63 -20.18
N PRO A 58 -0.81 15.95 -20.71
CA PRO A 58 -1.00 15.05 -21.85
C PRO A 58 -1.92 13.89 -21.45
N CYS A 59 -2.88 13.58 -22.31
CA CYS A 59 -3.72 12.39 -22.18
C CYS A 59 -2.94 11.15 -22.57
N LEU A 60 -2.96 10.11 -21.73
CA LEU A 60 -2.39 8.80 -22.09
C LEU A 60 -3.10 8.21 -23.32
N ASN A 61 -4.42 8.40 -23.41
CA ASN A 61 -5.22 8.02 -24.57
C ASN A 61 -5.93 9.26 -25.16
N PRO A 62 -5.43 9.83 -26.28
CA PRO A 62 -6.07 10.99 -26.93
C PRO A 62 -7.48 10.72 -27.46
N THR A 63 -7.79 9.46 -27.81
CA THR A 63 -9.10 9.07 -28.35
C THR A 63 -10.16 8.89 -27.27
N ASP A 64 -9.80 8.98 -25.99
CA ASP A 64 -10.76 8.95 -24.88
C ASP A 64 -11.70 10.18 -25.00
N PRO A 65 -13.03 9.98 -25.04
CA PRO A 65 -13.97 11.10 -25.09
C PRO A 65 -13.85 12.03 -23.88
N GLU A 66 -13.44 11.53 -22.71
CA GLU A 66 -13.24 12.33 -21.49
C GLU A 66 -11.90 13.09 -21.49
N CYS A 67 -11.01 12.87 -22.46
CA CYS A 67 -9.77 13.64 -22.56
C CYS A 67 -10.10 15.12 -22.87
N PRO A 68 -9.68 16.10 -22.05
CA PRO A 68 -10.04 17.49 -22.23
C PRO A 68 -9.45 18.07 -23.52
N VAL A 69 -10.18 19.00 -24.13
CA VAL A 69 -9.78 19.66 -25.38
C VAL A 69 -8.51 20.53 -25.22
N THR A 70 -8.23 20.96 -24.00
CA THR A 70 -7.05 21.75 -23.61
C THR A 70 -5.78 20.90 -23.44
N ALA A 71 -5.88 19.57 -23.49
CA ALA A 71 -4.71 18.70 -23.41
C ALA A 71 -3.81 18.88 -24.64
N PRO A 72 -2.47 19.02 -24.48
CA PRO A 72 -1.55 19.35 -25.57
C PRO A 72 -1.50 18.30 -26.69
N ASN A 73 -1.94 17.08 -26.41
CA ASN A 73 -1.93 15.96 -27.35
C ASN A 73 -3.33 15.47 -27.74
N LYS A 74 -4.42 16.21 -27.46
CA LYS A 74 -5.79 15.80 -27.80
C LYS A 74 -5.96 15.45 -29.28
N ASN A 75 -5.34 16.23 -30.16
CA ASN A 75 -5.41 16.06 -31.61
C ASN A 75 -4.22 15.26 -32.19
N SER A 76 -3.36 14.71 -31.33
CA SER A 76 -2.19 13.94 -31.78
C SER A 76 -2.61 12.52 -32.17
N THR A 77 -2.14 12.07 -33.34
CA THR A 77 -2.23 10.66 -33.75
C THR A 77 -1.05 9.83 -33.28
N LYS A 78 0.02 10.47 -32.79
CA LYS A 78 1.22 9.79 -32.30
C LYS A 78 1.03 9.37 -30.84
N PRO A 79 1.46 8.16 -30.44
CA PRO A 79 1.44 7.76 -29.05
C PRO A 79 2.32 8.69 -28.20
N PRO A 80 1.92 9.00 -26.95
CA PRO A 80 2.72 9.84 -26.07
C PRO A 80 4.06 9.15 -25.74
N ASP A 81 5.15 9.92 -25.75
CA ASP A 81 6.45 9.45 -25.29
C ASP A 81 6.46 9.41 -23.75
N VAL A 82 6.11 8.25 -23.19
CA VAL A 82 5.99 8.05 -21.75
C VAL A 82 7.34 8.23 -21.04
N ALA A 83 8.45 7.83 -21.68
CA ALA A 83 9.78 7.95 -21.06
C ALA A 83 10.17 9.42 -20.91
N LEU A 84 9.92 10.23 -21.94
CA LEU A 84 10.14 11.68 -21.87
C LEU A 84 9.22 12.35 -20.83
N ILE A 85 7.96 11.95 -20.74
CA ILE A 85 6.99 12.53 -19.79
C ILE A 85 7.37 12.22 -18.33
N LEU A 86 7.91 11.04 -18.05
CA LEU A 86 8.33 10.64 -16.70
C LEU A 86 9.75 11.12 -16.33
N SER A 87 10.51 11.64 -17.30
CA SER A 87 11.89 12.07 -17.10
C SER A 87 11.98 13.24 -16.12
N GLY A 88 12.72 13.07 -15.02
CA GLY A 88 12.88 14.09 -13.98
C GLY A 88 11.78 14.10 -12.91
N GLY A 89 10.88 13.11 -12.95
CA GLY A 89 9.80 12.91 -11.99
C GLY A 89 8.45 13.40 -12.49
N CYS A 90 7.48 13.48 -11.59
CA CYS A 90 6.12 13.89 -11.88
C CYS A 90 5.64 14.91 -10.85
N TYR A 91 4.62 15.67 -11.22
CA TYR A 91 3.99 16.64 -10.32
C TYR A 91 2.55 16.23 -10.03
N GLY A 92 2.15 16.30 -8.76
CA GLY A 92 0.76 16.23 -8.31
C GLY A 92 0.00 17.51 -8.67
N LEU A 93 -1.05 17.84 -7.93
CA LEU A 93 -1.89 19.02 -8.23
C LEU A 93 -1.09 20.33 -8.13
N SER A 94 -0.30 20.49 -7.07
CA SER A 94 0.61 21.62 -6.88
C SER A 94 1.99 21.29 -7.44
N LYS A 95 2.46 22.05 -8.44
CA LYS A 95 3.82 21.86 -8.99
C LYS A 95 4.91 22.19 -7.98
N LYS A 96 4.63 23.13 -7.08
CA LYS A 96 5.55 23.60 -6.05
C LYS A 96 5.70 22.63 -4.89
N TYR A 97 4.59 22.13 -4.35
CA TYR A 97 4.59 21.35 -3.10
C TYR A 97 4.42 19.84 -3.31
N MET A 98 3.84 19.40 -4.42
CA MET A 98 3.57 17.98 -4.69
C MET A 98 4.48 17.44 -5.79
N ARG A 99 5.79 17.63 -5.67
CA ARG A 99 6.77 17.05 -6.58
C ARG A 99 7.12 15.63 -6.16
N TRP A 100 6.84 14.67 -7.04
CA TRP A 100 7.20 13.27 -6.87
C TRP A 100 8.47 12.98 -7.68
N GLN A 101 9.55 12.65 -6.98
CA GLN A 101 10.84 12.33 -7.60
C GLN A 101 10.74 11.04 -8.44
N GLU A 102 11.52 10.96 -9.53
CA GLU A 102 11.51 9.85 -10.48
C GLU A 102 11.77 8.51 -9.77
N GLU A 103 12.68 8.51 -8.80
CA GLU A 103 13.14 7.34 -8.05
C GLU A 103 12.04 6.73 -7.17
N LEU A 104 10.99 7.49 -6.83
CA LEU A 104 9.85 7.00 -6.03
C LEU A 104 8.75 6.36 -6.89
N ILE A 105 8.75 6.63 -8.19
CA ILE A 105 7.67 6.22 -9.11
C ILE A 105 8.16 5.26 -10.21
N VAL A 106 9.44 5.30 -10.56
CA VAL A 106 10.04 4.51 -11.64
C VAL A 106 11.31 3.82 -11.14
N GLY A 107 11.34 2.49 -11.28
CA GLY A 107 12.46 1.63 -10.88
C GLY A 107 13.21 1.02 -12.07
N GLY A 108 14.50 0.74 -11.88
CA GLY A 108 15.37 0.10 -12.89
C GLY A 108 15.54 0.95 -14.15
N THR A 109 15.86 2.23 -13.97
CA THR A 109 15.95 3.22 -15.05
C THR A 109 17.25 3.14 -15.84
N VAL A 110 17.16 3.39 -17.15
CA VAL A 110 18.29 3.58 -18.07
C VAL A 110 18.13 4.96 -18.71
N LYS A 111 19.14 5.81 -18.57
CA LYS A 111 19.14 7.21 -19.04
C LYS A 111 20.11 7.39 -20.21
N ASN A 112 19.82 8.38 -21.06
CA ASN A 112 20.77 8.82 -22.09
C ASN A 112 21.90 9.64 -21.46
N SER A 113 22.94 9.94 -22.24
CA SER A 113 24.05 10.85 -21.89
C SER A 113 23.59 12.21 -21.33
N ASN A 114 22.45 12.73 -21.82
CA ASN A 114 21.87 13.99 -21.35
C ASN A 114 21.04 13.86 -20.05
N GLY A 115 20.96 12.67 -19.46
CA GLY A 115 20.15 12.40 -18.26
C GLY A 115 18.65 12.18 -18.51
N THR A 116 18.21 12.15 -19.77
CA THR A 116 16.81 11.85 -20.11
C THR A 116 16.50 10.36 -19.97
N LEU A 117 15.36 10.02 -19.37
CA LEU A 117 14.92 8.64 -19.23
C LEU A 117 14.66 8.01 -20.60
N LEU A 118 15.27 6.85 -20.86
CA LEU A 118 15.05 6.07 -22.09
C LEU A 118 14.17 4.83 -21.83
N ARG A 119 14.43 4.13 -20.72
CA ARG A 119 13.73 2.90 -20.35
C ARG A 119 13.64 2.74 -18.84
N ALA A 120 12.60 2.05 -18.39
CA ALA A 120 12.43 1.61 -17.01
C ALA A 120 12.03 0.13 -16.96
N GLN A 121 12.21 -0.50 -15.80
CA GLN A 121 11.83 -1.90 -15.57
C GLN A 121 10.57 -2.04 -14.72
N ALA A 122 10.35 -1.12 -13.77
CA ALA A 122 9.24 -1.19 -12.83
C ALA A 122 8.61 0.18 -12.61
N LEU A 123 7.34 0.18 -12.24
CA LEU A 123 6.58 1.36 -11.83
C LEU A 123 6.00 1.12 -10.44
N GLN A 124 5.91 2.18 -9.63
CA GLN A 124 5.37 2.13 -8.27
C GLN A 124 4.33 3.22 -8.06
N THR A 125 3.20 2.84 -7.46
CA THR A 125 2.16 3.75 -6.99
C THR A 125 1.95 3.51 -5.50
N MET A 126 1.89 4.58 -4.71
CA MET A 126 1.67 4.51 -3.26
C MET A 126 0.36 5.20 -2.90
N PHE A 127 -0.60 4.44 -2.37
CA PHE A 127 -1.83 4.98 -1.79
C PHE A 127 -1.60 5.25 -0.30
N GLN A 128 -1.59 6.54 0.06
CA GLN A 128 -1.39 6.96 1.46
C GLN A 128 -2.71 6.85 2.21
N LEU A 129 -2.73 6.06 3.28
CA LEU A 129 -3.87 5.93 4.19
C LEU A 129 -3.55 6.58 5.54
N MET A 130 -4.59 6.96 6.27
CA MET A 130 -4.45 7.38 7.67
C MET A 130 -4.07 6.19 8.55
N THR A 131 -3.36 6.45 9.64
CA THR A 131 -3.16 5.44 10.70
C THR A 131 -4.46 5.17 11.46
N PRO A 132 -4.60 4.04 12.17
CA PRO A 132 -5.79 3.76 12.98
C PRO A 132 -6.14 4.89 13.96
N LYS A 133 -5.12 5.48 14.60
CA LYS A 133 -5.28 6.63 15.49
C LYS A 133 -5.78 7.87 14.76
N GLN A 134 -5.19 8.21 13.62
CA GLN A 134 -5.64 9.35 12.81
C GLN A 134 -7.07 9.16 12.31
N MET A 135 -7.43 7.95 11.90
CA MET A 135 -8.80 7.63 11.47
C MET A 135 -9.78 7.75 12.63
N TYR A 136 -9.41 7.26 13.83
CA TYR A 136 -10.21 7.42 15.03
C TYR A 136 -10.48 8.90 15.34
N GLU A 137 -9.42 9.72 15.38
CA GLU A 137 -9.50 11.15 15.65
C GLU A 137 -10.29 11.90 14.56
N HIS A 138 -10.09 11.54 13.28
CA HIS A 138 -10.76 12.16 12.14
C HIS A 138 -12.28 12.00 12.18
N PHE A 139 -12.77 10.80 12.44
CA PHE A 139 -14.21 10.51 12.49
C PHE A 139 -14.84 10.77 13.85
N ARG A 140 -14.09 11.23 14.85
CA ARG A 140 -14.61 11.45 16.20
C ARG A 140 -15.71 12.51 16.18
N GLY A 141 -16.94 12.09 16.50
CA GLY A 141 -18.12 12.97 16.56
C GLY A 141 -18.86 13.16 15.23
N TYR A 142 -18.42 12.50 14.15
CA TYR A 142 -19.15 12.47 12.88
C TYR A 142 -20.37 11.56 12.98
N GLU A 143 -21.48 11.98 12.36
CA GLU A 143 -22.75 11.23 12.34
C GLU A 143 -22.58 9.78 11.86
N ASP A 144 -21.65 9.57 10.93
CA ASP A 144 -21.30 8.26 10.36
C ASP A 144 -20.87 7.22 11.39
N VAL A 145 -20.35 7.64 12.55
CA VAL A 145 -19.88 6.72 13.60
C VAL A 145 -20.62 6.87 14.92
N LEU A 146 -21.55 7.84 15.05
CA LEU A 146 -22.30 8.09 16.29
C LEU A 146 -23.12 6.88 16.76
N HIS A 147 -23.56 6.04 15.82
CA HIS A 147 -24.39 4.86 16.10
C HIS A 147 -23.57 3.65 16.59
N ILE A 148 -22.24 3.76 16.68
CA ILE A 148 -21.33 2.68 17.08
C ILE A 148 -20.42 3.19 18.20
N ASN A 149 -20.04 2.31 19.15
CA ASN A 149 -18.98 2.64 20.11
C ASN A 149 -17.60 2.76 19.40
N TRP A 150 -17.32 3.92 18.80
CA TRP A 150 -16.15 4.18 17.96
C TRP A 150 -14.85 4.20 18.77
N ASN A 151 -13.88 3.39 18.37
CA ASN A 151 -12.57 3.26 19.03
C ASN A 151 -11.46 2.95 18.00
N GLU A 152 -10.20 2.99 18.44
CA GLU A 152 -9.05 2.76 17.58
C GLU A 152 -9.02 1.34 16.99
N ASP A 153 -9.48 0.32 17.73
CA ASP A 153 -9.53 -1.07 17.25
C ASP A 153 -10.49 -1.23 16.06
N LYS A 154 -11.65 -0.57 16.09
CA LYS A 154 -12.60 -0.56 14.97
C LYS A 154 -12.02 0.17 13.76
N ALA A 155 -11.31 1.27 13.98
CA ALA A 155 -10.60 1.96 12.91
C ALA A 155 -9.52 1.06 12.27
N ALA A 156 -8.75 0.35 13.09
CA ALA A 156 -7.76 -0.62 12.64
C ALA A 156 -8.40 -1.76 11.84
N ALA A 157 -9.52 -2.32 12.32
CA ALA A 157 -10.25 -3.38 11.62
C ALA A 157 -10.80 -2.95 10.26
N ILE A 158 -11.29 -1.71 10.13
CA ILE A 158 -11.74 -1.15 8.85
C ILE A 158 -10.56 -1.03 7.88
N LEU A 159 -9.43 -0.48 8.33
CA LEU A 159 -8.22 -0.37 7.51
C LEU A 159 -7.68 -1.73 7.09
N GLU A 160 -7.69 -2.72 7.99
CA GLU A 160 -7.28 -4.09 7.70
C GLU A 160 -8.18 -4.72 6.64
N ALA A 161 -9.50 -4.63 6.79
CA ALA A 161 -10.46 -5.16 5.83
C ALA A 161 -10.30 -4.49 4.45
N TRP A 162 -10.11 -3.18 4.42
CA TRP A 162 -9.86 -2.43 3.19
C TRP A 162 -8.56 -2.87 2.52
N GLN A 163 -7.47 -3.02 3.28
CA GLN A 163 -6.17 -3.45 2.75
C GLN A 163 -6.21 -4.88 2.21
N ARG A 164 -6.93 -5.80 2.87
CA ARG A 164 -7.13 -7.18 2.39
C ARG A 164 -7.89 -7.19 1.07
N MET A 165 -8.99 -6.44 0.99
CA MET A 165 -9.76 -6.30 -0.25
C MET A 165 -8.95 -5.64 -1.37
N TYR A 166 -8.14 -4.63 -1.06
CA TYR A 166 -7.24 -3.98 -2.02
C TYR A 166 -6.27 -4.98 -2.67
N VAL A 167 -5.62 -5.83 -1.86
CA VAL A 167 -4.69 -6.86 -2.36
C VAL A 167 -5.40 -7.82 -3.32
N GLU A 168 -6.60 -8.28 -2.95
CA GLU A 168 -7.40 -9.18 -3.79
C GLU A 168 -7.80 -8.52 -5.12
N VAL A 169 -8.33 -7.30 -5.08
CA VAL A 169 -8.75 -6.55 -6.28
C VAL A 169 -7.56 -6.24 -7.19
N VAL A 170 -6.39 -5.87 -6.66
CA VAL A 170 -5.19 -5.62 -7.46
C VAL A 170 -4.74 -6.91 -8.15
N HIS A 171 -4.71 -8.04 -7.44
CA HIS A 171 -4.33 -9.32 -8.03
C HIS A 171 -5.31 -9.75 -9.14
N GLN A 172 -6.62 -9.53 -8.95
CA GLN A 172 -7.65 -9.84 -9.94
C GLN A 172 -7.67 -8.88 -11.14
N SER A 173 -7.13 -7.66 -11.00
CA SER A 173 -7.13 -6.65 -12.06
C SER A 173 -6.20 -6.97 -13.24
N VAL A 174 -5.27 -7.92 -13.06
CA VAL A 174 -4.30 -8.31 -14.10
C VAL A 174 -4.83 -9.52 -14.86
N PRO A 175 -5.14 -9.40 -16.17
CA PRO A 175 -5.52 -10.55 -16.98
C PRO A 175 -4.39 -11.58 -17.03
N GLN A 176 -4.71 -12.88 -16.93
CA GLN A 176 -3.68 -13.94 -16.98
C GLN A 176 -2.84 -13.93 -18.27
N ASN A 177 -3.41 -13.44 -19.37
CA ASN A 177 -2.73 -13.32 -20.67
C ASN A 177 -1.90 -12.02 -20.81
N SER A 178 -1.85 -11.19 -19.76
CA SER A 178 -1.06 -9.96 -19.76
C SER A 178 0.44 -10.27 -19.70
N THR A 179 1.22 -9.50 -20.46
CA THR A 179 2.69 -9.51 -20.35
C THR A 179 3.18 -8.78 -19.09
N GLN A 180 2.30 -8.02 -18.43
CA GLN A 180 2.60 -7.22 -17.26
C GLN A 180 2.11 -7.93 -15.99
N LYS A 181 2.87 -7.77 -14.89
CA LYS A 181 2.49 -8.23 -13.56
C LYS A 181 2.38 -7.02 -12.64
N VAL A 182 1.34 -7.00 -11.81
CA VAL A 182 1.15 -5.97 -10.80
C VAL A 182 1.16 -6.66 -9.44
N LEU A 183 2.03 -6.18 -8.55
CA LEU A 183 2.14 -6.67 -7.19
C LEU A 183 1.62 -5.60 -6.23
N SER A 184 0.94 -6.04 -5.19
CA SER A 184 0.46 -5.19 -4.10
C SER A 184 1.20 -5.52 -2.82
N PHE A 185 1.48 -4.49 -2.03
CA PHE A 185 2.01 -4.63 -0.67
C PHE A 185 1.27 -3.67 0.25
N THR A 186 0.93 -4.14 1.44
CA THR A 186 0.24 -3.37 2.48
C THR A 186 0.85 -3.64 3.86
N THR A 187 0.57 -2.77 4.83
CA THR A 187 1.01 -2.97 6.21
C THR A 187 0.41 -4.25 6.81
N THR A 188 -0.86 -4.56 6.50
CA THR A 188 -1.49 -5.82 6.91
C THR A 188 -0.78 -7.05 6.32
N THR A 189 -0.37 -7.01 5.05
CA THR A 189 0.38 -8.15 4.48
C THR A 189 1.74 -8.35 5.14
N LEU A 190 2.39 -7.27 5.58
CA LEU A 190 3.64 -7.38 6.35
C LEU A 190 3.39 -8.06 7.70
N ASP A 191 2.36 -7.64 8.41
CA ASP A 191 1.98 -8.26 9.69
C ASP A 191 1.59 -9.73 9.53
N ASP A 192 0.88 -10.08 8.45
CA ASP A 192 0.54 -11.48 8.14
C ASP A 192 1.81 -12.31 7.85
N ILE A 193 2.78 -11.75 7.12
CA ILE A 193 4.09 -12.39 6.90
C ILE A 193 4.78 -12.64 8.24
N LEU A 194 4.87 -11.61 9.10
CA LEU A 194 5.50 -11.72 10.42
C LEU A 194 4.78 -12.75 11.30
N LYS A 195 3.45 -12.76 11.30
CA LYS A 195 2.63 -13.77 12.00
C LYS A 195 2.93 -15.18 11.49
N SER A 196 2.99 -15.37 10.18
CA SER A 196 3.32 -16.68 9.58
C SER A 196 4.74 -17.15 9.93
N PHE A 197 5.69 -16.23 10.06
CA PHE A 197 7.05 -16.56 10.51
C PHE A 197 7.10 -16.92 12.00
N SER A 198 6.24 -16.29 12.81
CA SER A 198 6.11 -16.59 14.25
C SER A 198 5.31 -17.87 14.52
N ASP A 199 4.53 -18.36 13.55
CA ASP A 199 3.70 -19.54 13.72
C ASP A 199 4.56 -20.82 13.79
N ILE A 200 4.47 -21.50 14.91
CA ILE A 200 5.28 -22.68 15.20
C ILE A 200 4.53 -23.90 14.69
N SER A 201 5.10 -24.57 13.68
CA SER A 201 4.61 -25.88 13.26
C SER A 201 4.81 -26.91 14.38
N VAL A 202 3.75 -27.18 15.15
CA VAL A 202 3.72 -28.16 16.25
C VAL A 202 4.14 -29.55 15.75
N ILE A 203 3.74 -29.91 14.52
CA ILE A 203 4.11 -31.18 13.89
C ILE A 203 5.63 -31.28 13.72
N ARG A 204 6.30 -30.19 13.28
CA ARG A 204 7.75 -30.15 13.12
C ARG A 204 8.49 -30.21 14.46
N VAL A 205 7.95 -29.55 15.49
CA VAL A 205 8.51 -29.62 16.84
C VAL A 205 8.37 -31.05 17.39
N ALA A 206 7.18 -31.63 17.31
CA ALA A 206 6.92 -32.99 17.75
C ALA A 206 7.76 -34.03 16.99
N SER A 207 7.88 -33.90 15.66
CA SER A 207 8.72 -34.80 14.86
C SER A 207 10.20 -34.70 15.24
N GLY A 208 10.69 -33.50 15.53
CA GLY A 208 12.05 -33.29 16.06
C GLY A 208 12.27 -34.01 17.39
N TYR A 209 11.35 -33.87 18.35
CA TYR A 209 11.44 -34.58 19.63
C TYR A 209 11.33 -36.10 19.49
N LEU A 210 10.46 -36.60 18.59
CA LEU A 210 10.35 -38.02 18.28
C LEU A 210 11.64 -38.58 17.66
N LEU A 211 12.28 -37.84 16.75
CA LEU A 211 13.58 -38.21 16.19
C LEU A 211 14.67 -38.26 17.26
N MET A 212 14.70 -37.30 18.19
CA MET A 212 15.62 -37.31 19.32
C MET A 212 15.39 -38.52 20.24
N LEU A 213 14.13 -38.87 20.51
CA LEU A 213 13.78 -40.07 21.29
C LEU A 213 14.22 -41.35 20.59
N ALA A 214 13.97 -41.47 19.28
CA ALA A 214 14.40 -42.61 18.49
C ALA A 214 15.93 -42.75 18.49
N TYR A 215 16.64 -41.64 18.29
CA TYR A 215 18.11 -41.61 18.34
C TYR A 215 18.65 -42.02 19.73
N ALA A 216 18.08 -41.48 20.81
CA ALA A 216 18.48 -41.83 22.18
C ALA A 216 18.22 -43.31 22.51
N CYS A 217 17.10 -43.86 22.01
CA CYS A 217 16.79 -45.28 22.18
C CYS A 217 17.78 -46.16 21.41
N LEU A 218 18.01 -45.88 20.12
CA LEU A 218 18.92 -46.65 19.27
C LEU A 218 20.37 -46.64 19.75
N THR A 219 20.86 -45.50 20.24
CA THR A 219 22.25 -45.36 20.73
C THR A 219 22.49 -46.07 22.06
N MET A 220 21.46 -46.18 22.92
CA MET A 220 21.57 -46.82 24.23
C MET A 220 21.06 -48.27 24.28
N LEU A 221 20.47 -48.76 23.18
CA LEU A 221 20.13 -50.16 23.00
C LEU A 221 21.43 -50.96 22.82
N ARG A 222 21.76 -51.79 23.82
CA ARG A 222 22.83 -52.79 23.74
C ARG A 222 22.19 -54.17 23.62
N TRP A 223 22.86 -55.07 22.91
CA TRP A 223 22.41 -56.45 22.69
C TRP A 223 22.27 -57.24 24.01
N ASP A 224 23.08 -56.91 25.01
CA ASP A 224 22.90 -57.38 26.38
C ASP A 224 21.73 -56.62 27.04
N CYS A 225 20.57 -57.28 27.22
CA CYS A 225 19.42 -56.69 27.92
C CYS A 225 19.79 -56.12 29.31
N ALA A 226 20.73 -56.75 30.02
CA ALA A 226 21.21 -56.28 31.32
C ALA A 226 22.04 -54.99 31.27
N LYS A 227 22.56 -54.61 30.09
CA LYS A 227 23.34 -53.38 29.87
C LYS A 227 22.59 -52.34 29.02
N SER A 228 21.36 -52.62 28.63
CA SER A 228 20.55 -51.69 27.83
C SER A 228 20.14 -50.49 28.69
N GLN A 229 20.50 -49.28 28.24
CA GLN A 229 20.19 -48.02 28.93
C GLN A 229 19.12 -47.21 28.19
N GLY A 230 18.34 -47.84 27.30
CA GLY A 230 17.33 -47.16 26.48
C GLY A 230 16.33 -46.33 27.30
N ALA A 231 15.86 -46.84 28.44
CA ALA A 231 14.96 -46.10 29.33
C ALA A 231 15.60 -44.84 29.92
N VAL A 232 16.90 -44.87 30.21
CA VAL A 232 17.65 -43.70 30.70
C VAL A 232 17.73 -42.64 29.60
N GLY A 233 17.97 -43.05 28.35
CA GLY A 233 17.93 -42.17 27.19
C GLY A 233 16.57 -41.51 26.98
N LEU A 234 15.47 -42.28 27.07
CA LEU A 234 14.11 -41.76 26.94
C LEU A 234 13.77 -40.74 28.05
N ALA A 235 14.07 -41.07 29.31
CA ALA A 235 13.85 -40.15 30.43
C ALA A 235 14.69 -38.87 30.29
N GLY A 236 15.92 -38.99 29.80
CA GLY A 236 16.80 -37.85 29.52
C GLY A 236 16.19 -36.87 28.52
N VAL A 237 15.69 -37.35 27.37
CA VAL A 237 15.07 -36.48 26.36
C VAL A 237 13.79 -35.82 26.89
N LEU A 238 12.96 -36.53 27.66
CA LEU A 238 11.77 -35.95 28.29
C LEU A 238 12.11 -34.87 29.31
N LEU A 239 13.14 -35.08 30.14
CA LEU A 239 13.62 -34.07 31.09
C LEU A 239 14.17 -32.83 30.38
N VAL A 240 14.90 -33.00 29.27
CA VAL A 240 15.36 -31.87 28.45
C VAL A 240 14.17 -31.08 27.91
N ALA A 241 13.16 -31.75 27.35
CA ALA A 241 11.94 -31.08 26.86
C ALA A 241 11.22 -30.30 27.97
N LEU A 242 11.08 -30.90 29.16
CA LEU A 242 10.49 -30.24 30.33
C LEU A 242 11.31 -29.04 30.81
N SER A 243 12.66 -29.15 30.79
CA SER A 243 13.54 -28.06 31.20
C SER A 243 13.43 -26.84 30.29
N VAL A 244 13.32 -27.05 28.97
CA VAL A 244 13.09 -25.98 27.99
C VAL A 244 11.72 -25.33 28.21
N ALA A 245 10.67 -26.13 28.39
CA ALA A 245 9.34 -25.62 28.68
C ALA A 245 9.28 -24.79 29.97
N ALA A 246 9.93 -25.25 31.04
CA ALA A 246 10.03 -24.53 32.31
C ALA A 246 10.82 -23.22 32.18
N GLY A 247 11.92 -23.23 31.42
CA GLY A 247 12.72 -22.04 31.14
C GLY A 247 11.93 -20.97 30.38
N LEU A 248 11.25 -21.37 29.29
CA LEU A 248 10.40 -20.46 28.51
C LEU A 248 9.22 -19.93 29.32
N GLY A 249 8.59 -20.79 30.15
CA GLY A 249 7.51 -20.37 31.05
C GLY A 249 7.98 -19.34 32.09
N LEU A 250 9.16 -19.52 32.68
CA LEU A 250 9.74 -18.56 33.61
C LEU A 250 10.08 -17.23 32.91
N CYS A 251 10.64 -17.26 31.70
CA CYS A 251 10.91 -16.05 30.90
C CYS A 251 9.62 -15.27 30.59
N SER A 252 8.53 -15.97 30.23
CA SER A 252 7.23 -15.35 29.97
C SER A 252 6.65 -14.68 31.22
N LEU A 253 6.78 -15.29 32.40
CA LEU A 253 6.32 -14.71 33.67
C LEU A 253 7.08 -13.44 34.07
N ILE A 254 8.35 -13.31 33.69
CA ILE A 254 9.17 -12.11 33.95
C ILE A 254 8.75 -10.95 33.02
N GLY A 255 7.94 -11.21 31.99
CA GLY A 255 7.46 -10.21 31.04
C GLY A 255 8.39 -10.00 29.84
N ILE A 256 9.24 -10.98 29.53
CA ILE A 256 10.03 -10.99 28.30
C ILE A 256 9.12 -11.49 27.18
N SER A 257 8.73 -10.58 26.29
CA SER A 257 8.02 -10.86 25.03
C SER A 257 9.00 -10.97 23.86
#